data_AF-A0A3Q3WA04-F1
#
_entry.id   AF-A0A3Q3WA04-F1
#
_cell.length_a   1.000
_cell.length_b   1.000
_cell.length_c   1.000
_cell.angle_alpha   90.00
_cell.angle_beta   90.00
_cell.angle_gamma   90.00
#
_symmetry.space_group_name_H-M   'P 1'
#
loop_
_entity.id
_entity.type
_entity.pdbx_description
1 polymer ?
#
loop_
_entity_poly.entity_id
_entity_poly.type
_entity_poly.pdbx_seq_one_letter_code
_entity_poly.pdbx_strand_id
1 'polypeptide(L)'
;MSVCLAVLIFLAYLVFIKCIYRRHRRTFLESLKHVLNASTCREAGGADIRVLIVTAHPDDECMFFAPTIIQLVELHASVHLLCLSQGNYYNKGAQRKQELLNSCAVLGIPDSRITIVNQKNLPDDPKAQWKVSVVSSVIMKHIRAHSFNMVLTFDGRGVSGHANHIAIHKAPSYLSAAVVRVVHILIANLVFICSHRLLFSVPGDCWLPQEVHLLPGASPQLPATLMSLLLHWLTGLQASQSKC
;
A
#
# COMPACT_ATOMS: atom_id res chain seq x y z
N MET A 1 14.76 -15.70 -40.14
CA MET A 1 14.03 -14.51 -39.61
C MET A 1 13.38 -14.72 -38.24
N SER A 2 13.70 -15.76 -37.45
CA SER A 2 12.92 -16.10 -36.24
C SER A 2 13.62 -15.77 -34.91
N VAL A 3 14.92 -16.05 -34.76
CA VAL A 3 15.61 -15.90 -33.46
C VAL A 3 16.05 -14.46 -33.17
N CYS A 4 16.66 -13.75 -34.13
CA CYS A 4 17.09 -12.37 -33.92
C CYS A 4 15.91 -11.43 -33.60
N LEU A 5 14.75 -11.63 -34.23
CA LEU A 5 13.56 -10.84 -33.95
C LEU A 5 13.03 -11.11 -32.52
N ALA A 6 13.00 -12.37 -32.09
CA ALA A 6 12.61 -12.74 -30.73
C ALA A 6 13.55 -12.14 -29.67
N VAL A 7 14.87 -12.17 -29.93
CA VAL A 7 15.87 -11.55 -29.05
C VAL A 7 15.68 -10.03 -28.98
N LEU A 8 15.43 -9.35 -30.11
CA LEU A 8 15.18 -7.91 -30.13
C LEU A 8 13.90 -7.52 -29.38
N ILE A 9 12.82 -8.29 -29.52
CA ILE A 9 11.57 -8.07 -28.77
C ILE A 9 11.83 -8.24 -27.27
N PHE A 10 12.54 -9.29 -26.87
CA PHE A 10 12.88 -9.53 -25.47
C PHE A 10 13.73 -8.39 -24.88
N LEU A 11 14.77 -7.95 -25.60
CA LEU A 11 15.59 -6.82 -25.16
C LEU A 11 14.79 -5.51 -25.09
N ALA A 12 13.93 -5.24 -26.07
CA ALA A 12 13.05 -4.08 -26.06
C ALA A 12 12.08 -4.12 -24.87
N TYR A 13 11.53 -5.30 -24.54
CA TYR A 13 10.69 -5.51 -23.38
C TYR A 13 11.43 -5.25 -22.06
N LEU A 14 12.67 -5.73 -21.92
CA LEU A 14 13.50 -5.44 -20.74
C LEU A 14 13.82 -3.95 -20.59
N VAL A 15 14.13 -3.27 -21.70
CA VAL A 15 14.34 -1.81 -21.70
C VAL A 15 13.07 -1.07 -21.31
N PHE A 16 11.91 -1.50 -21.84
CA PHE A 16 10.61 -0.92 -21.51
C PHE A 16 10.28 -1.07 -20.02
N ILE A 17 10.45 -2.27 -19.45
CA ILE A 17 10.30 -2.50 -17.99
C ILE A 17 11.24 -1.59 -17.20
N LYS A 18 12.51 -1.49 -17.60
CA LYS A 18 13.49 -0.65 -16.91
C LYS A 18 13.12 0.83 -16.97
N CYS A 19 12.56 1.29 -18.09
CA CYS A 19 12.06 2.65 -18.24
C CYS A 19 10.83 2.92 -17.37
N ILE A 20 9.86 2.00 -17.33
CA ILE A 20 8.70 2.09 -16.42
C ILE A 20 9.17 2.13 -14.98
N TYR A 21 10.03 1.20 -14.57
CA TYR A 21 10.57 1.14 -13.21
C TYR A 21 11.27 2.44 -12.84
N ARG A 22 12.15 2.97 -13.71
CA ARG A 22 12.86 4.23 -13.47
C ARG A 22 11.91 5.43 -13.38
N ARG A 23 10.93 5.52 -14.27
CA ARG A 23 9.92 6.59 -14.27
C ARG A 23 9.09 6.53 -12.99
N HIS A 24 8.59 5.34 -12.64
CA HIS A 24 7.78 5.12 -11.45
C HIS A 24 8.57 5.42 -10.17
N ARG A 25 9.81 4.92 -10.06
CA ARG A 25 10.71 5.23 -8.93
C ARG A 25 10.90 6.73 -8.77
N ARG A 26 11.10 7.47 -9.87
CA ARG A 26 11.25 8.94 -9.82
C ARG A 26 9.97 9.61 -9.31
N THR A 27 8.80 9.28 -9.85
CA THR A 27 7.53 9.87 -9.40
C THR A 27 7.22 9.54 -7.95
N PHE A 28 7.48 8.29 -7.53
CA PHE A 28 7.31 7.84 -6.15
C PHE A 28 8.24 8.61 -5.20
N LEU A 29 9.52 8.74 -5.56
CA LEU A 29 10.50 9.53 -4.79
C LEU A 29 10.07 10.98 -4.61
N GLU A 30 9.59 11.63 -5.67
CA GLU A 30 9.12 13.02 -5.58
C GLU A 30 7.87 13.14 -4.72
N SER A 31 6.94 12.19 -4.83
CA SER A 31 5.74 12.13 -3.97
C SER A 31 6.14 11.93 -2.51
N LEU A 32 7.07 11.02 -2.25
CA LEU A 32 7.57 10.73 -0.91
C LEU A 32 8.28 11.96 -0.33
N LYS A 33 9.20 12.59 -1.07
CA LYS A 33 9.85 13.85 -0.66
C LYS A 33 8.82 14.93 -0.34
N HIS A 34 7.77 15.07 -1.15
CA HIS A 34 6.73 16.05 -0.90
C HIS A 34 5.97 15.75 0.40
N VAL A 35 5.62 14.48 0.64
CA VAL A 35 4.97 14.04 1.89
C VAL A 35 5.88 14.29 3.09
N LEU A 36 7.17 13.97 2.97
CA LEU A 36 8.18 14.15 4.00
C LEU A 36 8.43 15.63 4.30
N ASN A 37 8.56 16.47 3.27
CA ASN A 37 8.70 17.92 3.40
C ASN A 37 7.45 18.55 4.02
N ALA A 38 6.26 18.08 3.67
CA ALA A 38 5.02 18.55 4.28
C ALA A 38 4.89 18.15 5.77
N SER A 39 5.54 17.05 6.19
CA SER A 39 5.65 16.72 7.62
C SER A 39 6.72 17.54 8.34
N THR A 40 7.88 17.79 7.73
CA THR A 40 8.96 18.57 8.37
C THR A 40 8.63 20.07 8.47
N CYS A 41 7.87 20.66 7.55
CA CYS A 41 7.42 22.05 7.69
C CYS A 41 6.49 22.27 8.90
N ARG A 42 5.95 21.21 9.52
CA ARG A 42 5.13 21.29 10.73
C ARG A 42 5.93 21.20 12.03
N GLU A 43 7.19 20.78 11.99
CA GLU A 43 8.06 20.71 13.16
C GLU A 43 9.41 21.37 12.84
N ALA A 44 9.63 22.58 13.37
CA ALA A 44 10.88 23.32 13.25
C ALA A 44 11.99 22.64 14.08
N GLY A 45 12.59 21.60 13.52
CA GLY A 45 13.69 20.82 14.07
C GLY A 45 13.69 19.47 13.39
N GLY A 46 14.75 19.13 12.66
CA GLY A 46 14.80 17.98 11.74
C GLY A 46 14.26 16.68 12.36
N ALA A 47 12.96 16.43 12.16
CA ALA A 47 12.28 15.30 12.76
C ALA A 47 12.65 14.02 12.00
N ASP A 48 13.13 13.02 12.75
CA ASP A 48 13.42 11.70 12.23
C ASP A 48 12.13 11.09 11.63
N ILE A 49 12.22 10.61 10.39
CA ILE A 49 11.07 10.08 9.66
C ILE A 49 10.82 8.67 10.18
N ARG A 50 9.69 8.46 10.86
CA ARG A 50 9.34 7.18 11.49
C ARG A 50 8.11 6.59 10.84
N VAL A 51 8.34 5.60 9.99
CA VAL A 51 7.29 4.96 9.18
C VAL A 51 6.91 3.62 9.79
N LEU A 52 5.61 3.40 9.98
CA LEU A 52 5.05 2.10 10.29
C LEU A 52 4.44 1.49 9.03
N ILE A 53 4.83 0.27 8.69
CA ILE A 53 4.19 -0.53 7.65
C ILE A 53 3.32 -1.57 8.33
N VAL A 54 2.06 -1.67 7.94
CA VAL A 54 1.11 -2.64 8.51
C VAL A 54 0.76 -3.68 7.44
N THR A 55 1.04 -4.95 7.74
CA THR A 55 0.74 -6.08 6.85
C THR A 55 -0.15 -7.12 7.53
N ALA A 56 -0.81 -7.97 6.75
CA ALA A 56 -1.62 -9.05 7.30
C ALA A 56 -0.76 -10.28 7.59
N HIS A 57 0.15 -10.61 6.69
CA HIS A 57 0.83 -11.90 6.63
C HIS A 57 2.35 -11.79 6.42
N PRO A 58 3.11 -12.84 6.80
CA PRO A 58 4.52 -13.02 6.44
C PRO A 58 4.75 -13.30 4.94
N ASP A 59 5.09 -12.30 4.14
CA ASP A 59 5.32 -12.30 2.68
C ASP A 59 4.86 -10.97 2.06
N ASP A 60 3.82 -10.37 2.62
CA ASP A 60 3.27 -9.09 2.19
C ASP A 60 4.34 -8.00 2.11
N GLU A 61 5.29 -7.97 3.05
CA GLU A 61 6.35 -6.96 3.11
C GLU A 61 7.24 -6.99 1.86
N CYS A 62 7.60 -8.18 1.38
CA CYS A 62 8.48 -8.32 0.24
C CYS A 62 7.70 -8.38 -1.08
N MET A 63 6.48 -8.90 -1.06
CA MET A 63 5.61 -8.98 -2.23
C MET A 63 5.04 -7.61 -2.64
N PHE A 64 4.65 -6.78 -1.66
CA PHE A 64 3.93 -5.53 -1.93
C PHE A 64 4.70 -4.28 -1.51
N PHE A 65 5.52 -4.35 -0.47
CA PHE A 65 6.17 -3.17 0.12
C PHE A 65 7.68 -3.07 -0.13
N ALA A 66 8.35 -4.09 -0.69
CA ALA A 66 9.81 -4.10 -0.82
C ALA A 66 10.39 -2.85 -1.51
N PRO A 67 9.91 -2.40 -2.69
CA PRO A 67 10.45 -1.20 -3.33
C PRO A 67 10.31 0.05 -2.44
N THR A 68 9.21 0.15 -1.70
CA THR A 68 8.94 1.27 -0.80
C THR A 68 9.82 1.20 0.45
N ILE A 69 9.96 0.03 1.06
CA ILE A 69 10.82 -0.19 2.22
C ILE A 69 12.26 0.18 1.89
N ILE A 70 12.79 -0.37 0.79
CA ILE A 70 14.16 -0.09 0.34
C ILE A 70 14.33 1.41 0.14
N GLN A 71 13.38 2.08 -0.51
CA GLN A 71 13.49 3.52 -0.76
C GLN A 71 13.43 4.36 0.52
N LEU A 72 12.61 3.96 1.50
CA LEU A 72 12.53 4.62 2.81
C LEU A 72 13.83 4.44 3.61
N VAL A 73 14.39 3.23 3.58
CA VAL A 73 15.68 2.93 4.22
C VAL A 73 16.82 3.72 3.56
N GLU A 74 16.86 3.81 2.22
CA GLU A 74 17.80 4.67 1.48
C GLU A 74 17.70 6.15 1.86
N LEU A 75 16.49 6.61 2.23
CA LEU A 75 16.23 7.97 2.71
C LEU A 75 16.49 8.13 4.22
N HIS A 76 17.08 7.13 4.87
CA HIS A 76 17.40 7.12 6.30
C HIS A 76 16.17 7.24 7.20
N ALA A 77 14.98 6.86 6.71
CA ALA A 77 13.79 6.77 7.56
C ALA A 77 13.88 5.57 8.50
N SER A 78 13.46 5.74 9.74
CA SER A 78 13.26 4.65 10.69
C SER A 78 11.98 3.88 10.33
N VAL A 79 12.12 2.83 9.52
CA VAL A 79 11.03 1.92 9.13
C VAL A 79 10.77 0.86 10.21
N HIS A 80 9.51 0.65 10.54
CA HIS A 80 8.99 -0.38 11.45
C HIS A 80 7.94 -1.21 10.72
N LEU A 81 7.82 -2.49 11.06
CA LEU A 81 6.83 -3.40 10.49
C LEU A 81 5.93 -3.98 11.59
N LEU A 82 4.63 -3.90 11.39
CA LEU A 82 3.60 -4.57 12.19
C LEU A 82 2.86 -5.58 11.31
N CYS A 83 3.15 -6.86 11.51
CA CYS A 83 2.44 -7.96 10.85
C CYS A 83 1.35 -8.49 11.79
N LEU A 84 0.09 -8.49 11.34
CA LEU A 84 -1.05 -8.79 12.21
C LEU A 84 -1.33 -10.29 12.43
N SER A 85 -0.61 -11.17 11.73
CA SER A 85 -0.68 -12.62 11.92
C SER A 85 0.68 -13.29 11.72
N GLN A 86 0.85 -14.48 12.28
CA GLN A 86 2.02 -15.33 12.04
C GLN A 86 1.93 -16.13 10.73
N GLY A 87 0.84 -16.00 9.96
CA GLY A 87 0.67 -16.76 8.72
C GLY A 87 0.45 -18.27 8.95
N ASN A 88 -0.21 -18.64 10.06
CA ASN A 88 -0.28 -20.02 10.52
C ASN A 88 -1.36 -20.90 9.84
N TYR A 89 -1.90 -20.51 8.67
CA TYR A 89 -2.96 -21.27 8.00
C TYR A 89 -2.60 -22.75 7.77
N TYR A 90 -1.36 -23.02 7.36
CA TYR A 90 -0.83 -24.38 7.13
C TYR A 90 -0.06 -24.96 8.33
N ASN A 91 -0.26 -24.45 9.55
CA ASN A 91 0.52 -24.82 10.75
C ASN A 91 2.03 -24.53 10.63
N LYS A 92 2.40 -23.53 9.82
CA LYS A 92 3.80 -23.11 9.56
C LYS A 92 4.17 -21.77 10.17
N GLY A 93 3.41 -21.27 11.15
CA GLY A 93 3.57 -19.92 11.68
C GLY A 93 4.95 -19.65 12.28
N ALA A 94 5.57 -20.63 12.93
CA ALA A 94 6.93 -20.51 13.45
C ALA A 94 7.98 -20.34 12.33
N GLN A 95 7.85 -21.14 11.26
CA GLN A 95 8.72 -21.04 10.08
C GLN A 95 8.50 -19.69 9.38
N ARG A 96 7.25 -19.32 9.09
CA ARG A 96 6.91 -18.08 8.39
C ARG A 96 7.31 -16.82 9.17
N LYS A 97 7.24 -16.87 10.51
CA LYS A 97 7.81 -15.83 11.37
C LYS A 97 9.31 -15.65 11.10
N GLN A 98 10.07 -16.73 11.02
CA GLN A 98 11.51 -16.65 10.76
C GLN A 98 11.79 -16.15 9.34
N GLU A 99 11.01 -16.60 8.36
CA GLU A 99 11.09 -16.12 6.97
C GLU A 99 10.84 -14.60 6.90
N LEU A 100 9.84 -14.09 7.62
CA LEU A 100 9.58 -12.65 7.71
C LEU A 100 10.74 -11.86 8.30
N LEU A 101 11.32 -12.33 9.41
CA LEU A 101 12.48 -11.66 10.03
C LEU A 101 13.68 -11.63 9.06
N ASN A 102 13.97 -12.74 8.41
CA ASN A 102 15.05 -12.83 7.42
C ASN A 102 14.78 -11.91 6.22
N SER A 103 13.54 -11.88 5.73
CA SER A 103 13.11 -10.99 4.63
C SER A 103 13.30 -9.51 5.02
N CYS A 104 12.85 -9.12 6.20
CA CYS A 104 13.01 -7.76 6.72
C CYS A 104 14.48 -7.36 6.89
N ALA A 105 15.34 -8.28 7.34
CA ALA A 105 16.77 -8.04 7.45
C ALA A 105 17.39 -7.71 6.08
N VAL A 106 16.98 -8.42 5.01
CA VAL A 106 17.39 -8.11 3.62
C VAL A 106 16.84 -6.75 3.16
N LEU A 107 15.62 -6.40 3.56
CA LEU A 107 15.00 -5.11 3.25
C LEU A 107 15.56 -3.94 4.09
N GLY A 108 16.42 -4.20 5.07
CA GLY A 108 17.04 -3.18 5.92
C GLY A 108 16.23 -2.77 7.15
N ILE A 109 15.23 -3.56 7.56
CA ILE A 109 14.48 -3.36 8.80
C ILE A 109 15.09 -4.27 9.89
N PRO A 110 15.63 -3.72 10.99
CA PRO A 110 16.19 -4.53 12.06
C PRO A 110 15.09 -5.22 12.89
N ASP A 111 15.37 -6.41 13.42
CA ASP A 111 14.45 -7.22 14.23
C ASP A 111 13.76 -6.44 15.37
N SER A 112 14.47 -5.50 16.00
CA SER A 112 13.95 -4.64 17.07
C SER A 112 12.77 -3.75 16.65
N ARG A 113 12.54 -3.57 15.35
CA ARG A 113 11.47 -2.75 14.77
C ARG A 113 10.39 -3.59 14.10
N ILE A 114 10.40 -4.90 14.32
CA ILE A 114 9.44 -5.83 13.75
C ILE A 114 8.56 -6.36 14.87
N THR A 115 7.25 -6.18 14.73
CA THR A 115 6.25 -6.73 15.64
C THR A 115 5.33 -7.68 14.88
N ILE A 116 5.22 -8.91 15.36
CA ILE A 116 4.37 -9.94 14.77
C ILE A 116 3.31 -10.32 15.80
N VAL A 117 2.05 -10.10 15.45
CA VAL A 117 0.91 -10.36 16.32
C VAL A 117 0.50 -11.83 16.21
N ASN A 118 0.20 -12.43 17.35
CA ASN A 118 -0.39 -13.76 17.43
C ASN A 118 -1.60 -13.71 18.36
N GLN A 119 -2.78 -13.41 17.79
CA GLN A 119 -4.02 -13.35 18.54
C GLN A 119 -5.10 -14.23 17.90
N LYS A 120 -5.89 -14.91 18.72
CA LYS A 120 -6.95 -15.83 18.26
C LYS A 120 -8.04 -15.17 17.42
N ASN A 121 -8.23 -13.85 17.58
CA ASN A 121 -9.20 -13.03 16.86
C ASN A 121 -8.70 -12.50 15.51
N LEU A 122 -7.42 -12.70 15.19
CA LEU A 122 -6.80 -12.36 13.90
C LEU A 122 -6.14 -13.60 13.27
N PRO A 123 -6.90 -14.70 13.05
CA PRO A 123 -6.33 -15.92 12.47
C PRO A 123 -5.96 -15.69 11.00
N ASP A 124 -4.90 -16.34 10.55
CA ASP A 124 -4.64 -16.52 9.13
C ASP A 124 -5.53 -17.66 8.59
N ASP A 125 -6.72 -17.30 8.12
CA ASP A 125 -7.67 -18.22 7.49
C ASP A 125 -8.45 -17.46 6.39
N PRO A 126 -8.45 -17.92 5.13
CA PRO A 126 -9.18 -17.28 4.03
C PRO A 126 -10.68 -17.13 4.26
N LYS A 127 -11.28 -17.95 5.14
CA LYS A 127 -12.70 -17.90 5.49
C LYS A 127 -12.97 -17.01 6.70
N ALA A 128 -11.95 -16.67 7.48
CA ALA A 128 -12.12 -15.81 8.63
C ALA A 128 -12.26 -14.34 8.21
N GLN A 129 -13.14 -13.62 8.90
CA GLN A 129 -13.28 -12.18 8.73
C GLN A 129 -12.74 -11.46 9.94
N TRP A 130 -11.71 -10.65 9.73
CA TRP A 130 -11.14 -9.82 10.79
C TRP A 130 -12.09 -8.68 11.14
N LYS A 131 -12.46 -8.57 12.42
CA LYS A 131 -13.25 -7.45 12.92
C LYS A 131 -12.40 -6.18 12.85
N VAL A 132 -12.86 -5.18 12.09
CA VAL A 132 -12.13 -3.92 11.90
C VAL A 132 -11.83 -3.22 13.23
N SER A 133 -12.72 -3.33 14.23
CA SER A 133 -12.50 -2.77 15.57
C SER A 133 -11.31 -3.40 16.30
N VAL A 134 -11.10 -4.72 16.15
CA VAL A 134 -9.95 -5.43 16.71
C VAL A 134 -8.68 -4.98 16.03
N VAL A 135 -8.68 -4.96 14.69
CA VAL A 135 -7.54 -4.52 13.87
C VAL A 135 -7.14 -3.09 14.25
N SER A 136 -8.12 -2.19 14.33
CA SER A 136 -7.92 -0.79 14.73
C SER A 136 -7.31 -0.67 16.12
N SER A 137 -7.81 -1.47 17.08
CA SER A 137 -7.30 -1.47 18.46
C SER A 137 -5.83 -1.91 18.52
N VAL A 138 -5.46 -2.97 17.79
CA VAL A 138 -4.07 -3.47 17.73
C VAL A 138 -3.14 -2.43 17.09
N ILE A 139 -3.54 -1.86 15.95
CA ILE A 139 -2.76 -0.83 15.26
C ILE A 139 -2.59 0.41 16.15
N MET A 140 -3.67 0.88 16.80
CA MET A 140 -3.60 2.04 17.70
C MET A 140 -2.74 1.79 18.92
N LYS A 141 -2.80 0.60 19.51
CA LYS A 141 -1.92 0.25 20.62
C LYS A 141 -0.46 0.37 20.18
N HIS A 142 -0.14 -0.08 18.98
CA HIS A 142 1.22 -0.02 18.44
C HIS A 142 1.65 1.42 18.10
N ILE A 143 0.77 2.22 17.48
CA ILE A 143 1.00 3.64 17.19
C ILE A 143 1.14 4.46 18.48
N ARG A 144 0.37 4.19 19.53
CA ARG A 144 0.51 4.92 20.80
C ARG A 144 1.81 4.58 21.53
N ALA A 145 2.32 3.36 21.35
CA ALA A 145 3.59 2.93 21.94
C ALA A 145 4.81 3.53 21.21
N HIS A 146 4.65 4.04 20.00
CA HIS A 146 5.76 4.51 19.16
C HIS A 146 5.37 5.77 18.39
N SER A 147 6.16 6.83 18.47
CA SER A 147 5.88 8.09 17.76
C SER A 147 6.10 8.00 16.24
N PHE A 148 5.20 7.31 15.53
CA PHE A 148 5.20 7.26 14.06
C PHE A 148 4.59 8.52 13.47
N ASN A 149 5.18 9.04 12.39
CA ASN A 149 4.66 10.17 11.63
C ASN A 149 4.08 9.76 10.27
N MET A 150 4.22 8.49 9.90
CA MET A 150 3.65 7.92 8.69
C MET A 150 3.24 6.46 8.93
N VAL A 151 2.09 6.07 8.37
CA VAL A 151 1.58 4.69 8.43
C VAL A 151 1.19 4.24 7.03
N LEU A 152 1.82 3.18 6.53
CA LEU A 152 1.58 2.61 5.21
C LEU A 152 0.87 1.27 5.33
N THR A 153 -0.09 1.03 4.44
CA THR A 153 -0.88 -0.21 4.37
C THR A 153 -1.51 -0.37 2.99
N PHE A 154 -2.25 -1.45 2.77
CA PHE A 154 -2.99 -1.78 1.56
C PHE A 154 -4.02 -0.72 1.13
N ASP A 155 -4.39 -0.78 -0.14
CA ASP A 155 -5.49 0.00 -0.71
C ASP A 155 -6.87 -0.52 -0.28
N GLY A 156 -7.93 0.20 -0.67
CA GLY A 156 -9.31 -0.17 -0.33
C GLY A 156 -9.79 -1.48 -0.94
N ARG A 157 -9.10 -1.98 -1.97
CA ARG A 157 -9.37 -3.27 -2.59
C ARG A 157 -8.56 -4.41 -1.96
N GLY A 158 -7.67 -4.13 -1.01
CA GLY A 158 -6.79 -5.12 -0.40
C GLY A 158 -5.83 -5.75 -1.41
N VAL A 159 -5.39 -4.97 -2.41
CA VAL A 159 -4.57 -5.36 -3.56
C VAL A 159 -5.28 -6.34 -4.51
N SER A 160 -5.61 -7.54 -4.02
CA SER A 160 -6.21 -8.64 -4.79
C SER A 160 -7.64 -8.99 -4.37
N GLY A 161 -8.24 -8.21 -3.46
CA GLY A 161 -9.53 -8.55 -2.83
C GLY A 161 -9.40 -9.35 -1.53
N HIS A 162 -8.19 -9.52 -1.00
CA HIS A 162 -7.97 -10.31 0.22
C HIS A 162 -8.65 -9.66 1.44
N ALA A 163 -9.52 -10.40 2.13
CA ALA A 163 -10.36 -9.87 3.21
C ALA A 163 -9.54 -9.24 4.36
N ASN A 164 -8.43 -9.86 4.76
CA ASN A 164 -7.55 -9.32 5.81
C ASN A 164 -6.92 -7.98 5.41
N HIS A 165 -6.50 -7.81 4.15
CA HIS A 165 -5.93 -6.56 3.66
C HIS A 165 -6.96 -5.43 3.67
N ILE A 166 -8.19 -5.75 3.23
CA ILE A 166 -9.33 -4.83 3.27
C ILE A 166 -9.65 -4.43 4.73
N ALA A 167 -9.62 -5.38 5.67
CA ALA A 167 -9.85 -5.09 7.08
C ALA A 167 -8.80 -4.15 7.67
N ILE A 168 -7.52 -4.31 7.28
CA ILE A 168 -6.45 -3.38 7.67
C ILE A 168 -6.67 -2.00 7.04
N HIS A 169 -7.02 -1.92 5.76
CA HIS A 169 -7.30 -0.64 5.11
C HIS A 169 -8.46 0.12 5.79
N LYS A 170 -9.50 -0.59 6.24
CA LYS A 170 -10.65 0.00 6.93
C LYS A 170 -10.37 0.43 8.36
N ALA A 171 -9.29 -0.05 8.98
CA ALA A 171 -8.95 0.24 10.37
C ALA A 171 -8.57 1.71 10.62
N PRO A 172 -7.75 2.36 9.77
CA PRO A 172 -7.52 3.81 9.75
C PRO A 172 -8.75 4.70 9.87
N SER A 173 -9.90 4.32 9.30
CA SER A 173 -11.13 5.13 9.36
C SER A 173 -11.69 5.27 10.79
N TYR A 174 -11.23 4.43 11.72
CA TYR A 174 -11.54 4.52 13.15
C TYR A 174 -10.46 5.25 13.96
N LEU A 175 -9.41 5.75 13.30
CA LEU A 175 -8.28 6.43 13.93
C LEU A 175 -8.47 7.94 13.77
N SER A 176 -8.23 8.72 14.83
CA SER A 176 -8.27 10.19 14.75
C SER A 176 -7.30 10.67 13.66
N ALA A 177 -7.74 11.61 12.82
CA ALA A 177 -7.09 12.09 11.59
C ALA A 177 -5.63 12.60 11.71
N ALA A 178 -5.03 12.59 12.90
CA ALA A 178 -3.75 13.22 13.19
C ALA A 178 -2.50 12.43 12.72
N VAL A 179 -2.58 11.13 12.44
CA VAL A 179 -1.36 10.28 12.33
C VAL A 179 -1.30 9.37 11.09
N VAL A 180 -2.40 9.17 10.36
CA VAL A 180 -2.43 8.16 9.29
C VAL A 180 -2.37 8.81 7.91
N ARG A 181 -1.28 8.54 7.18
CA ARG A 181 -1.12 8.91 5.78
C ARG A 181 -0.97 7.65 4.95
N VAL A 182 -2.07 7.16 4.40
CA VAL A 182 -2.06 6.00 3.49
C VAL A 182 -1.44 6.43 2.17
N VAL A 183 -0.19 6.08 1.94
CA VAL A 183 0.43 6.22 0.61
C VAL A 183 0.09 4.96 -0.18
N HIS A 184 -0.75 5.11 -1.21
CA HIS A 184 -1.04 4.05 -2.16
C HIS A 184 0.24 3.73 -2.94
N ILE A 185 0.79 2.54 -2.69
CA ILE A 185 1.88 2.02 -3.51
C ILE A 185 1.23 1.43 -4.75
N LEU A 186 1.39 2.12 -5.88
CA LEU A 186 1.21 1.50 -7.19
C LEU A 186 2.24 0.37 -7.28
N ILE A 187 1.78 -0.86 -7.07
CA ILE A 187 2.54 -2.04 -7.40
C ILE A 187 2.60 -2.04 -8.93
N ALA A 188 3.76 -1.66 -9.49
CA ALA A 188 4.11 -2.10 -10.82
C ALA A 188 4.16 -3.63 -10.72
N ASN A 189 3.17 -4.30 -11.32
CA ASN A 189 3.06 -5.76 -11.38
C ASN A 189 4.39 -6.40 -11.81
N LEU A 190 5.24 -6.72 -10.83
CA LEU A 190 6.51 -7.43 -10.98
C LEU A 190 6.49 -8.72 -10.16
N VAL A 191 5.33 -9.13 -9.61
CA VAL A 191 5.14 -10.48 -9.10
C VAL A 191 4.77 -11.40 -10.27
N PHE A 192 5.75 -11.64 -11.12
CA PHE A 192 5.77 -12.79 -12.02
C PHE A 192 7.15 -13.40 -11.86
N ILE A 193 7.32 -14.31 -10.89
CA ILE A 193 8.21 -15.48 -10.83
C ILE A 193 8.00 -16.10 -9.44
N CYS A 194 6.86 -16.76 -9.23
CA CYS A 194 6.76 -17.81 -8.20
C CYS A 194 5.49 -18.65 -8.40
N SER A 195 5.29 -19.16 -9.61
CA SER A 195 4.53 -20.38 -9.92
C SER A 195 4.56 -20.57 -11.42
N HIS A 196 5.00 -21.73 -11.88
CA HIS A 196 5.32 -22.03 -13.29
C HIS A 196 4.11 -22.06 -14.26
N ARG A 197 3.00 -21.40 -13.96
CA ARG A 197 1.82 -21.30 -14.84
C ARG A 197 1.11 -19.96 -14.64
N LEU A 198 1.17 -19.11 -15.66
CA LEU A 198 0.10 -18.23 -16.17
C LEU A 198 0.71 -17.04 -16.93
N LEU A 199 1.38 -17.28 -18.06
CA LEU A 199 1.50 -16.21 -19.04
C LEU A 199 0.08 -15.83 -19.51
N PHE A 200 -0.21 -14.52 -19.56
CA PHE A 200 -1.41 -13.88 -20.11
C PHE A 200 -2.62 -13.69 -19.18
N SER A 201 -2.67 -12.55 -18.49
CA SER A 201 -3.71 -11.51 -18.67
C SER A 201 -3.52 -10.39 -17.65
N VAL A 202 -3.33 -9.16 -18.12
CA VAL A 202 -3.45 -7.96 -17.30
C VAL A 202 -4.63 -7.16 -17.87
N PRO A 203 -5.76 -7.03 -17.15
CA PRO A 203 -6.80 -6.07 -17.51
C PRO A 203 -6.26 -4.63 -17.40
N GLY A 204 -6.64 -3.77 -18.35
CA GLY A 204 -6.18 -2.38 -18.48
C GLY A 204 -6.44 -1.47 -17.27
N ASP A 205 -7.21 -1.92 -16.28
CA ASP A 205 -7.63 -1.13 -15.11
C ASP A 205 -6.63 -1.17 -13.94
N CYS A 206 -5.54 -1.95 -14.05
CA CYS A 206 -4.46 -1.96 -13.04
C CYS A 206 -3.49 -0.78 -13.14
N TRP A 207 -3.71 0.15 -14.09
CA TRP A 207 -2.80 1.26 -14.39
C TRP A 207 -3.25 2.60 -13.80
N LEU A 208 -4.42 2.68 -13.17
CA LEU A 208 -4.94 3.93 -12.62
C LEU A 208 -4.54 4.09 -11.15
N PRO A 209 -3.97 5.24 -10.75
CA PRO A 209 -3.81 5.60 -9.35
C PRO A 209 -5.20 5.59 -8.70
N GLN A 210 -5.40 4.71 -7.73
CA GLN A 210 -6.59 4.77 -6.89
C GLN A 210 -6.31 5.59 -5.63
N GLU A 211 -7.37 6.24 -5.19
CA GLU A 211 -7.43 7.54 -4.49
C GLU A 211 -6.49 7.73 -3.31
N VAL A 212 -5.90 8.93 -3.20
CA VAL A 212 -5.31 9.42 -1.95
C VAL A 212 -6.45 10.01 -1.11
N HIS A 213 -6.88 9.29 -0.08
CA HIS A 213 -7.79 9.88 0.90
C HIS A 213 -7.01 10.76 1.89
N LEU A 214 -7.08 12.08 1.68
CA LEU A 214 -6.86 13.07 2.74
C LEU A 214 -8.14 13.10 3.59
N LEU A 215 -8.08 12.62 4.83
CA LEU A 215 -9.23 12.69 5.73
C LEU A 215 -9.56 14.16 6.04
N PRO A 216 -10.80 14.62 5.78
CA PRO A 216 -11.17 16.01 5.99
C PRO A 216 -11.34 16.30 7.49
N GLY A 217 -10.61 17.29 7.98
CA GLY A 217 -10.85 17.94 9.26
C GLY A 217 -11.34 19.37 9.05
N ALA A 218 -12.65 19.54 8.84
CA ALA A 218 -13.45 20.73 9.20
C ALA A 218 -14.92 20.52 8.77
N SER A 219 -15.86 20.79 9.68
CA SER A 219 -17.33 20.71 9.50
C SER A 219 -17.89 21.72 8.47
N PRO A 220 -19.12 21.52 7.96
CA PRO A 220 -19.54 22.04 6.65
C PRO A 220 -20.20 23.42 6.74
N GLN A 221 -19.76 24.36 5.91
CA GLN A 221 -20.60 25.43 5.36
C GLN A 221 -20.13 25.71 3.93
N LEU A 222 -20.83 25.15 2.94
CA LEU A 222 -20.66 25.50 1.53
C LEU A 222 -21.98 26.11 1.03
N PRO A 223 -21.98 27.29 0.38
CA PRO A 223 -23.20 27.96 -0.04
C PRO A 223 -23.88 27.20 -1.19
N ALA A 224 -25.21 27.25 -1.23
CA ALA A 224 -26.10 26.53 -2.15
C ALA A 224 -25.97 26.89 -3.65
N THR A 225 -24.92 27.59 -4.07
CA THR A 225 -24.72 28.05 -5.45
C THR A 225 -23.93 27.07 -6.34
N LEU A 226 -23.27 26.05 -5.75
CA LEU A 226 -22.47 25.06 -6.52
C LEU A 226 -23.23 23.80 -6.94
N MET A 227 -24.44 23.53 -6.41
CA MET A 227 -25.27 22.38 -6.83
C MET A 227 -26.02 22.61 -8.15
N SER A 228 -26.24 23.86 -8.57
CA SER A 228 -26.98 24.18 -9.80
C SER A 228 -26.16 23.94 -11.08
N LEU A 229 -24.83 24.15 -11.01
CA LEU A 229 -23.92 23.96 -12.14
C LEU A 229 -23.62 22.49 -12.44
N LEU A 230 -23.65 21.62 -11.42
CA LEU A 230 -23.47 20.18 -11.57
C LEU A 230 -24.71 19.46 -12.14
N LEU A 231 -25.92 19.95 -11.84
CA LEU A 231 -27.15 19.33 -12.37
C LEU A 231 -27.36 19.62 -13.88
N HIS A 232 -26.95 20.79 -14.38
CA HIS A 232 -27.03 21.12 -15.82
C HIS A 232 -26.05 20.32 -16.67
N TRP A 233 -24.93 19.88 -16.10
CA TRP A 233 -23.92 19.09 -16.82
C TRP A 233 -24.32 17.61 -16.93
N LEU A 234 -25.04 17.09 -15.93
CA LEU A 234 -25.47 15.69 -15.88
C LEU A 234 -26.72 15.38 -16.73
N THR A 235 -27.59 16.36 -17.00
CA THR A 235 -28.78 16.15 -17.85
C THR A 235 -28.51 16.39 -19.34
N GLY A 236 -27.39 17.03 -19.70
CA GLY A 236 -27.02 17.35 -21.08
C GLY A 236 -26.41 16.21 -21.90
N LEU A 237 -26.02 15.09 -21.28
CA LEU A 237 -25.32 13.98 -21.95
C LEU A 237 -26.22 12.79 -22.35
N GLN A 238 -27.52 12.83 -22.02
CA GLN A 238 -28.46 11.74 -22.32
C GLN A 238 -29.29 11.93 -23.61
N ALA A 239 -29.03 12.97 -24.41
CA ALA A 239 -29.86 13.32 -25.59
C ALA A 239 -29.21 13.13 -26.98
N SER A 240 -28.08 12.41 -27.11
CA SER A 240 -27.36 12.31 -28.40
C SER A 240 -27.07 10.90 -28.91
N GLN A 241 -27.88 9.90 -28.58
CA GLN A 241 -27.90 8.62 -29.33
C GLN A 241 -29.32 8.15 -29.64
N SER A 242 -29.92 8.78 -30.65
CA SER A 242 -30.96 8.18 -31.49
C SER A 242 -31.04 8.92 -32.83
N LYS A 243 -30.29 8.44 -33.84
CA LYS A 243 -30.63 8.47 -35.28
C LYS A 243 -29.42 8.01 -36.12
N CYS A 244 -29.72 7.19 -37.12
CA CYS A 244 -28.87 6.45 -38.06
C CYS A 244 -28.28 5.14 -37.51
#